data_AF-A0A7E5WV19-F1
#
_entry.id   AF-A0A7E5WV19-F1
#
_cell.length_a   1.000
_cell.length_b   1.000
_cell.length_c   1.000
_cell.angle_alpha   90.00
_cell.angle_beta   90.00
_cell.angle_gamma   90.00
#
_symmetry.space_group_name_H-M   'P 1'
#
loop_
_entity.id
_entity.type
_entity.pdbx_description
1 polymer ?
#
loop_
_entity_poly.entity_id
_entity_poly.type
_entity_poly.pdbx_seq_one_letter_code
_entity_poly.pdbx_strand_id
1 'polypeptide(L)'
;MRRVYAKSTERDENGRYVVKLPFRSENSPCKYGHSKNIAVKRLLGLERKLARDKELKQQYTEVINEYLLLGHMEKILDEPERNKGDAVYLPHHAVVRKDKLTTKVRVVYDASCKGTNGVSLNDTLMIGPTLQADLRHIVMRWRQHPICLAADIVKMYRQIKVARSDADFQRIVWREDPDEEIEDFRVLTVTFGTSSAPYLAVKSLHQVACDEGSTYPLAVERVKSDFYMDDLMTGCESETEVKIIYSEMNSLLEKGGFQLQKWTSNRMSLLETLKESSGRDLEIKTDKVTKILGLTWIRNTDEFDYSVKMSPPAATETKRTVISEISRLYDPLGWIAPCIITSKVFIQKLWISGIGWDDELPPNLLKEWRYYRSELEKLVDFHLPRCMSKGKEDITMELHGFSDASNTAYAAVVYCRVVSATSQVHSHLITAKTKVAPVKQISIPRLELISGTHGT
;
A
#
# COMPACT_ATOMS: atom_id res chain seq x y z
N MET A 1 13.16 5.85 18.27
CA MET A 1 11.76 5.51 17.90
C MET A 1 11.08 4.50 18.84
N ARG A 2 11.45 3.21 18.90
CA ARG A 2 10.76 2.22 19.77
C ARG A 2 10.59 2.66 21.23
N ARG A 3 11.67 3.15 21.86
CA ARG A 3 11.65 3.69 23.23
C ARG A 3 10.78 4.95 23.37
N VAL A 4 10.74 5.79 22.34
CA VAL A 4 9.92 7.02 22.32
C VAL A 4 8.45 6.62 22.34
N TYR A 5 8.03 5.78 21.39
CA TYR A 5 6.67 5.27 21.32
C TYR A 5 6.23 4.64 22.65
N ALA A 6 7.05 3.78 23.26
CA ALA A 6 6.70 3.11 24.51
C ALA A 6 6.55 4.06 25.71
N LYS A 7 7.27 5.18 25.73
CA LYS A 7 7.21 6.18 26.81
C LYS A 7 6.13 7.23 26.60
N SER A 8 5.70 7.45 25.37
CA SER A 8 4.88 8.60 24.97
C SER A 8 3.51 8.20 24.40
N THR A 9 3.15 6.93 24.50
CA THR A 9 1.87 6.42 24.00
C THR A 9 1.03 5.95 25.18
N GLU A 10 -0.25 6.32 25.15
CA GLU A 10 -1.25 5.92 26.13
C GLU A 10 -2.51 5.39 25.43
N ARG A 11 -3.46 4.90 26.22
CA ARG A 11 -4.78 4.43 25.75
C ARG A 11 -5.84 5.39 26.26
N ASP A 12 -6.79 5.74 25.40
CA ASP A 12 -7.98 6.48 25.82
C ASP A 12 -9.04 5.55 26.43
N GLU A 13 -10.13 6.14 26.92
CA GLU A 13 -11.26 5.44 27.53
C GLU A 13 -11.96 4.45 26.59
N ASN A 14 -11.80 4.62 25.27
CA ASN A 14 -12.37 3.74 24.24
C ASN A 14 -11.37 2.70 23.75
N GLY A 15 -10.19 2.59 24.37
CA GLY A 15 -9.14 1.67 23.98
C GLY A 15 -8.33 2.10 22.74
N ARG A 16 -8.50 3.31 22.21
CA ARG A 16 -7.66 3.80 21.11
C ARG A 16 -6.31 4.27 21.64
N TYR A 17 -5.26 4.09 20.84
CA TYR A 17 -3.95 4.64 21.17
C TYR A 17 -3.89 6.14 20.92
N VAL A 18 -3.33 6.87 21.89
CA VAL A 18 -2.97 8.29 21.79
C VAL A 18 -1.45 8.38 21.74
N VAL A 19 -0.91 8.81 20.61
CA VAL A 19 0.54 8.88 20.38
C VAL A 19 1.03 10.33 20.35
N LYS A 20 2.25 10.57 20.83
CA LYS A 20 2.97 11.82 20.57
C LYS A 20 3.71 11.77 19.23
N LEU A 21 3.84 12.94 18.60
CA LEU A 21 4.67 13.12 17.43
C LEU A 21 6.15 12.94 17.81
N PRO A 22 6.89 12.07 17.11
CA PRO A 22 8.25 11.69 17.50
C PRO A 22 9.27 12.72 17.00
N PHE A 23 9.31 13.90 17.62
CA PHE A 23 10.29 14.93 17.25
C PHE A 23 11.73 14.50 17.50
N ARG A 24 12.65 14.95 16.63
CA ARG A 24 14.10 14.74 16.75
C ARG A 24 14.71 15.60 17.86
N SER A 25 14.09 16.74 18.18
CA SER A 25 14.48 17.68 19.23
C SER A 25 13.24 18.13 20.00
N GLU A 26 13.40 18.43 21.29
CA GLU A 26 12.29 18.92 22.12
C GLU A 26 11.76 20.27 21.63
N ASN A 27 12.65 21.18 21.24
CA ASN A 27 12.27 22.39 20.52
C ASN A 27 12.37 22.16 19.02
N SER A 28 11.22 21.97 18.36
CA SER A 28 11.15 21.67 16.94
C SER A 28 11.15 22.95 16.10
N PRO A 29 12.10 23.15 15.18
CA PRO A 29 12.23 24.39 14.40
C PRO A 29 11.07 24.63 13.43
N CYS A 30 10.27 23.62 13.07
CA CYS A 30 9.12 23.79 12.19
C CYS A 30 8.05 24.74 12.76
N LYS A 31 8.01 24.91 14.10
CA LYS A 31 7.13 25.87 14.80
C LYS A 31 7.33 27.31 14.35
N TYR A 32 8.55 27.68 13.99
CA TYR A 32 8.92 29.06 13.62
C TYR A 32 8.85 29.30 12.10
N GLY A 33 8.19 28.42 11.36
CA GLY A 33 8.13 28.46 9.90
C GLY A 33 6.99 29.32 9.32
N HIS A 34 6.13 29.92 10.15
CA HIS A 34 4.99 30.75 9.74
C HIS A 34 4.16 30.14 8.59
N SER A 35 3.82 28.85 8.71
CA SER A 35 3.25 28.05 7.62
C SER A 35 1.81 28.39 7.24
N LYS A 36 1.06 29.13 8.08
CA LYS A 36 -0.35 29.51 7.82
C LYS A 36 -0.52 30.22 6.48
N ASN A 37 0.33 31.22 6.19
CA ASN A 37 0.26 31.98 4.94
C ASN A 37 0.46 31.10 3.69
N ILE A 38 1.30 30.07 3.80
CA ILE A 38 1.53 29.13 2.70
C ILE A 38 0.31 28.21 2.53
N ALA A 39 -0.25 27.72 3.64
CA ALA A 39 -1.45 26.89 3.63
C ALA A 39 -2.66 27.64 3.02
N VAL A 40 -2.87 28.92 3.38
CA VAL A 40 -3.92 29.78 2.79
C VAL A 40 -3.72 29.94 1.28
N LYS A 41 -2.50 30.27 0.83
CA LYS A 41 -2.21 30.37 -0.62
C LYS A 41 -2.51 29.06 -1.37
N ARG A 42 -2.24 27.92 -0.75
CA ARG A 42 -2.52 26.59 -1.31
C ARG A 42 -4.02 26.30 -1.33
N LEU A 43 -4.77 26.69 -0.29
CA LEU A 43 -6.23 26.61 -0.24
C LEU A 43 -6.87 27.41 -1.37
N LEU A 44 -6.48 28.67 -1.58
CA LEU A 44 -7.00 29.49 -2.69
C LEU A 44 -6.68 28.88 -4.07
N GLY A 45 -5.54 28.18 -4.19
CA GLY A 45 -5.24 27.37 -5.38
C GLY A 45 -6.18 26.17 -5.54
N LEU A 46 -6.45 25.46 -4.45
CA LEU A 46 -7.39 24.34 -4.41
C LEU A 46 -8.82 24.79 -4.73
N GLU A 47 -9.29 25.91 -4.18
CA GLU A 47 -10.62 26.47 -4.45
C GLU A 47 -10.85 26.71 -5.94
N ARG A 48 -9.87 27.28 -6.64
CA ARG A 48 -9.96 27.48 -8.10
C ARG A 48 -10.09 26.16 -8.87
N LYS A 49 -9.53 25.07 -8.36
CA LYS A 49 -9.69 23.72 -8.93
C LYS A 49 -11.07 23.17 -8.62
N LEU A 50 -11.53 23.26 -7.37
CA LEU A 50 -12.85 22.79 -6.93
C LEU A 50 -14.00 23.56 -7.61
N ALA A 51 -13.82 24.85 -7.88
CA ALA A 51 -14.80 25.66 -8.62
C ALA A 51 -15.01 25.19 -10.06
N ARG A 52 -13.98 24.59 -10.68
CA ARG A 52 -14.04 24.04 -12.04
C ARG A 52 -14.60 22.62 -12.09
N ASP A 53 -14.58 21.90 -10.97
CA ASP A 53 -14.96 20.49 -10.87
C ASP A 53 -15.90 20.29 -9.68
N LYS A 54 -17.20 20.40 -9.95
CA LYS A 54 -18.25 20.35 -8.92
C LYS A 54 -18.33 18.99 -8.21
N GLU A 55 -18.09 17.90 -8.94
CA GLU A 55 -18.07 16.55 -8.36
C GLU A 55 -16.90 16.41 -7.39
N LEU A 56 -15.71 16.86 -7.80
CA LEU A 56 -14.55 16.89 -6.92
C LEU A 56 -14.80 17.78 -5.69
N LYS A 57 -15.44 18.95 -5.85
CA LYS A 57 -15.81 19.83 -4.72
C LYS A 57 -16.66 19.07 -3.71
N GLN A 58 -17.75 18.45 -4.17
CA GLN A 58 -18.66 17.70 -3.31
C GLN A 58 -17.93 16.59 -2.55
N GLN A 59 -17.21 15.71 -3.26
CA GLN A 59 -16.49 14.60 -2.65
C GLN A 59 -15.39 15.08 -1.69
N TYR A 60 -14.76 16.22 -1.97
CA TYR A 60 -13.76 16.82 -1.10
C TYR A 60 -14.38 17.33 0.20
N THR A 61 -15.48 18.07 0.11
CA THR A 61 -16.24 18.58 1.24
C THR A 61 -16.76 17.44 2.12
N GLU A 62 -17.30 16.38 1.51
CA GLU A 62 -17.75 15.18 2.23
C GLU A 62 -16.64 14.55 3.06
N VAL A 63 -15.40 14.50 2.54
CA VAL A 63 -14.26 14.00 3.31
C VAL A 63 -13.95 14.90 4.51
N ILE A 64 -13.91 16.22 4.34
CA ILE A 64 -13.64 17.15 5.46
C ILE A 64 -14.74 17.05 6.53
N ASN A 65 -16.00 17.01 6.11
CA ASN A 65 -17.14 16.86 7.02
C ASN A 65 -17.13 15.52 7.75
N GLU A 66 -16.71 14.43 7.10
CA GLU A 66 -16.50 13.14 7.77
C GLU A 66 -15.39 13.20 8.83
N TYR A 67 -14.33 13.99 8.61
CA TYR A 67 -13.30 14.20 9.64
C TYR A 67 -13.86 14.90 10.88
N LEU A 68 -14.69 15.92 10.70
CA LEU A 68 -15.35 16.65 11.78
C LEU A 68 -16.37 15.77 12.52
N LEU A 69 -17.26 15.10 11.78
CA LEU A 69 -18.32 14.25 12.34
C LEU A 69 -17.75 13.11 13.19
N LEU A 70 -16.64 12.50 12.77
CA LEU A 70 -15.99 11.42 13.51
C LEU A 70 -15.08 11.92 14.65
N GLY A 71 -15.00 13.23 14.89
CA GLY A 71 -14.10 13.82 15.89
C GLY A 71 -12.61 13.58 15.58
N HIS A 72 -12.26 13.33 14.31
CA HIS A 72 -10.88 13.17 13.84
C HIS A 72 -10.23 14.53 13.52
N MET A 73 -11.03 15.58 13.47
CA MET A 73 -10.64 16.96 13.30
C MET A 73 -11.58 17.84 14.11
N GLU A 74 -11.10 18.97 14.60
CA GLU A 74 -11.92 19.96 15.28
C GLU A 74 -11.66 21.37 14.74
N LYS A 75 -12.67 22.23 14.84
CA LYS A 75 -12.55 23.66 14.55
C LYS A 75 -11.96 24.41 15.73
N ILE A 76 -11.09 25.38 15.46
CA ILE A 76 -10.50 26.24 16.49
C ILE A 76 -11.35 27.50 16.63
N LEU A 77 -12.09 27.59 17.74
CA LEU A 77 -13.02 28.70 17.99
C LEU A 77 -12.35 29.89 18.67
N ASP A 78 -11.40 29.63 19.57
CA ASP A 78 -10.78 30.68 20.40
C ASP A 78 -9.74 31.50 19.61
N GLU A 79 -9.94 32.82 19.56
CA GLU A 79 -8.99 33.77 18.91
C GLU A 79 -7.54 33.65 19.40
N PRO A 80 -7.27 33.56 20.73
CA PRO A 80 -5.91 33.36 21.21
C PRO A 80 -5.29 32.05 20.70
N GLU A 81 -6.08 30.99 20.57
CA GLU A 81 -5.62 29.70 20.05
C GLU A 81 -5.35 29.77 18.54
N ARG A 82 -6.18 30.51 17.78
CA ARG A 82 -5.96 30.74 16.33
C ARG A 82 -4.64 31.45 16.05
N ASN A 83 -4.29 32.42 16.91
CA ASN A 83 -3.10 33.26 16.78
C ASN A 83 -1.85 32.70 17.47
N LYS A 84 -1.89 31.42 17.86
CA LYS A 84 -0.75 30.72 18.47
C LYS A 84 0.44 30.66 17.50
N GLY A 85 1.51 31.38 17.84
CA GLY A 85 2.66 31.59 16.96
C GLY A 85 3.53 30.35 16.69
N ASP A 86 3.37 29.29 17.46
CA ASP A 86 4.16 28.06 17.35
C ASP A 86 3.39 26.89 16.67
N ALA A 87 2.20 27.17 16.12
CA ALA A 87 1.40 26.20 15.39
C ALA A 87 1.90 25.98 13.95
N VAL A 88 1.74 24.76 13.44
CA VAL A 88 2.14 24.38 12.09
C VAL A 88 0.90 24.03 11.27
N TYR A 89 0.73 24.74 10.15
CA TYR A 89 -0.33 24.51 9.18
C TYR A 89 0.16 23.67 8.01
N LEU A 90 -0.56 22.59 7.71
CA LEU A 90 -0.29 21.68 6.62
C LEU A 90 -1.18 22.04 5.43
N PRO A 91 -0.61 22.38 4.26
CA PRO A 91 -1.38 22.43 3.04
C PRO A 91 -2.01 21.07 2.75
N HIS A 92 -3.16 21.06 2.10
CA HIS A 92 -3.83 19.82 1.71
C HIS A 92 -4.31 19.86 0.28
N HIS A 93 -4.45 18.68 -0.33
CA HIS A 93 -4.89 18.54 -1.71
C HIS A 93 -5.63 17.23 -1.95
N ALA A 94 -6.42 17.21 -3.02
CA ALA A 94 -7.17 16.04 -3.43
C ALA A 94 -6.31 15.09 -4.28
N VAL A 95 -6.28 13.81 -3.89
CA VAL A 95 -5.78 12.71 -4.72
C VAL A 95 -6.98 11.88 -5.18
N VAL A 96 -7.17 11.84 -6.50
CA VAL A 96 -8.30 11.16 -7.14
C VAL A 96 -7.82 9.81 -7.68
N ARG A 97 -8.35 8.72 -7.13
CA ARG A 97 -8.11 7.37 -7.66
C ARG A 97 -9.19 7.03 -8.68
N LYS A 98 -8.84 7.14 -9.97
CA LYS A 98 -9.73 6.87 -11.11
C LYS A 98 -9.88 5.37 -11.44
N ASP A 99 -9.18 4.50 -10.71
CA ASP A 99 -9.04 3.06 -10.98
C ASP A 99 -10.03 2.17 -10.20
N LYS A 100 -11.01 2.76 -9.51
CA LYS A 100 -12.11 2.05 -8.82
C LYS A 100 -13.45 2.43 -9.43
N LEU A 101 -14.42 1.49 -9.37
CA LEU A 101 -15.82 1.67 -9.80
C LEU A 101 -16.47 2.93 -9.18
N THR A 102 -16.00 3.35 -8.01
CA THR A 102 -16.26 4.67 -7.42
C THR A 102 -14.96 5.46 -7.36
N THR A 103 -14.96 6.67 -7.92
CA THR A 103 -13.85 7.61 -7.83
C THR A 103 -13.66 8.00 -6.36
N LYS A 104 -12.70 7.39 -5.66
CA LYS A 104 -12.46 7.71 -4.25
C LYS A 104 -11.48 8.88 -4.14
N VAL A 105 -12.00 10.05 -3.76
CA VAL A 105 -11.19 11.20 -3.36
C VAL A 105 -10.56 10.93 -2.00
N ARG A 106 -9.26 11.25 -1.88
CA ARG A 106 -8.53 11.28 -0.61
C ARG A 106 -7.96 12.67 -0.40
N VAL A 107 -8.14 13.21 0.80
CA VAL A 107 -7.45 14.42 1.24
C VAL A 107 -6.08 14.03 1.78
N VAL A 108 -5.02 14.61 1.22
CA VAL A 108 -3.64 14.36 1.63
C VAL A 108 -3.05 15.66 2.17
N TYR A 109 -2.37 15.55 3.32
CA TYR A 109 -1.74 16.68 4.01
C TYR A 109 -0.24 16.70 3.71
N ASP A 110 0.27 17.85 3.29
CA ASP A 110 1.66 18.05 2.89
C ASP A 110 2.52 18.47 4.09
N ALA A 111 2.96 17.48 4.86
CA ALA A 111 3.90 17.67 5.98
C ALA A 111 5.36 17.88 5.54
N SER A 112 5.64 17.82 4.22
CA SER A 112 6.95 18.15 3.63
C SER A 112 7.01 19.60 3.15
N CYS A 113 5.89 20.33 3.18
CA CYS A 113 5.87 21.75 2.87
C CYS A 113 6.75 22.52 3.87
N LYS A 114 7.76 23.21 3.34
CA LYS A 114 8.70 23.99 4.14
C LYS A 114 8.10 25.35 4.50
N GLY A 115 8.35 25.78 5.74
CA GLY A 115 8.04 27.14 6.19
C GLY A 115 9.01 28.18 5.61
N THR A 116 8.85 29.43 6.04
CA THR A 116 9.73 30.55 5.68
C THR A 116 11.18 30.34 6.13
N ASN A 117 11.39 29.54 7.18
CA ASN A 117 12.70 29.13 7.67
C ASN A 117 13.30 27.92 6.93
N GLY A 118 12.65 27.41 5.88
CA GLY A 118 13.15 26.30 5.07
C GLY A 118 13.01 24.91 5.71
N VAL A 119 12.30 24.79 6.83
CA VAL A 119 12.08 23.54 7.57
C VAL A 119 10.62 23.11 7.48
N SER A 120 10.38 21.82 7.21
CA SER A 120 9.05 21.20 7.23
C SER A 120 8.82 20.39 8.51
N LEU A 121 7.56 19.99 8.77
CA LEU A 121 7.26 19.08 9.88
C LEU A 121 8.03 17.76 9.71
N ASN A 122 8.05 17.20 8.50
CA ASN A 122 8.73 15.94 8.20
C ASN A 122 10.24 15.96 8.44
N ASP A 123 10.90 17.10 8.24
CA ASP A 123 12.33 17.28 8.54
C ASP A 123 12.61 17.12 10.05
N THR A 124 11.64 17.47 10.89
CA THR A 124 11.76 17.46 12.35
C THR A 124 11.32 16.14 13.00
N LEU A 125 10.60 15.28 12.29
CA LEU A 125 10.09 14.01 12.81
C LEU A 125 11.08 12.85 12.58
N MET A 126 11.12 11.92 13.53
CA MET A 126 11.76 10.61 13.36
C MET A 126 10.84 9.69 12.55
N ILE A 127 11.37 9.08 11.49
CA ILE A 127 10.63 8.18 10.60
C ILE A 127 10.32 6.83 11.30
N GLY A 128 11.29 6.31 12.05
CA GLY A 128 11.26 4.96 12.59
C GLY A 128 11.65 3.89 11.56
N PRO A 129 12.11 2.70 12.01
CA PRO A 129 12.41 1.60 11.10
C PRO A 129 11.13 1.01 10.52
N THR A 130 11.19 0.44 9.31
CA THR A 130 10.07 -0.30 8.72
C THR A 130 9.74 -1.51 9.60
N LEU A 131 8.51 -1.56 10.14
CA LEU A 131 8.01 -2.69 10.92
C LEU A 131 7.15 -3.65 10.10
N GLN A 132 6.72 -3.22 8.92
CA GLN A 132 5.88 -3.99 8.02
C GLN A 132 6.67 -5.20 7.49
N ALA A 133 6.00 -6.34 7.38
CA ALA A 133 6.55 -7.46 6.64
C ALA A 133 6.69 -7.06 5.16
N ASP A 134 7.71 -7.62 4.49
CA ASP A 134 7.85 -7.46 3.05
C ASP A 134 6.60 -8.01 2.35
N LEU A 135 6.05 -7.22 1.43
CA LEU A 135 4.90 -7.58 0.62
C LEU A 135 5.01 -8.99 0.03
N ARG A 136 6.21 -9.34 -0.47
CA ARG A 136 6.47 -10.63 -1.10
C ARG A 136 6.26 -11.77 -0.11
N HIS A 137 6.75 -11.61 1.12
CA HIS A 137 6.60 -12.63 2.15
C HIS A 137 5.14 -12.82 2.55
N ILE A 138 4.36 -11.74 2.61
CA ILE A 138 2.92 -11.79 2.90
C ILE A 138 2.21 -12.57 1.79
N VAL A 139 2.44 -12.23 0.52
CA VAL A 139 1.84 -12.94 -0.62
C VAL A 139 2.29 -14.41 -0.63
N MET A 140 3.56 -14.72 -0.40
CA MET A 140 4.07 -16.09 -0.36
C MET A 140 3.40 -16.93 0.74
N ARG A 141 3.26 -16.40 1.97
CA ARG A 141 2.53 -17.09 3.06
C ARG A 141 1.06 -17.26 2.71
N TRP A 142 0.44 -16.20 2.19
CA TRP A 142 -0.97 -16.24 1.80
C TRP A 142 -1.26 -17.34 0.78
N ARG A 143 -0.32 -17.60 -0.14
CA ARG A 143 -0.37 -18.69 -1.12
C ARG A 143 -0.19 -20.09 -0.53
N GLN A 144 0.25 -20.24 0.72
CA GLN A 144 0.35 -21.55 1.37
C GLN A 144 -1.00 -22.04 1.90
N HIS A 145 -1.99 -21.16 2.06
CA HIS A 145 -3.26 -21.53 2.65
C HIS A 145 -4.28 -21.98 1.59
N PRO A 146 -4.89 -23.18 1.70
CA PRO A 146 -5.94 -23.61 0.78
C PRO A 146 -7.23 -22.81 0.98
N ILE A 147 -7.52 -22.33 2.19
CA ILE A 147 -8.60 -21.37 2.45
C ILE A 147 -7.95 -20.04 2.82
N CYS A 148 -8.26 -19.00 2.05
CA CYS A 148 -7.68 -17.67 2.24
C CYS A 148 -8.72 -16.67 2.72
N LEU A 149 -8.26 -15.69 3.48
CA LEU A 149 -9.04 -14.56 3.98
C LEU A 149 -8.27 -13.27 3.68
N ALA A 150 -8.99 -12.24 3.27
CA ALA A 150 -8.46 -10.89 3.25
C ALA A 150 -9.49 -9.90 3.78
N ALA A 151 -9.03 -8.82 4.38
CA ALA A 151 -9.86 -7.75 4.94
C ALA A 151 -9.07 -6.44 4.97
N ASP A 152 -9.77 -5.32 5.13
CA ASP A 152 -9.15 -3.99 5.26
C ASP A 152 -9.42 -3.44 6.67
N ILE A 153 -8.49 -2.72 7.28
CA ILE A 153 -8.75 -1.92 8.47
C ILE A 153 -9.46 -0.63 8.05
N VAL A 154 -10.60 -0.33 8.69
CA VAL A 154 -11.33 0.92 8.49
C VAL A 154 -10.44 2.09 8.90
N LYS A 155 -9.99 2.88 7.92
CA LYS A 155 -9.30 4.17 8.15
C LYS A 155 -8.12 4.03 9.13
N MET A 156 -7.28 3.00 8.99
CA MET A 156 -6.23 2.58 9.95
C MET A 156 -5.53 3.74 10.67
N TYR A 157 -4.97 4.70 9.94
CA TYR A 157 -4.27 5.85 10.55
C TYR A 157 -5.15 6.70 11.47
N ARG A 158 -6.42 6.90 11.09
CA ARG A 158 -7.39 7.72 11.83
C ARG A 158 -7.88 7.03 13.12
N GLN A 159 -7.61 5.73 13.29
CA GLN A 159 -7.92 5.04 14.55
C GLN A 159 -6.92 5.38 15.67
N ILE A 160 -5.81 6.03 15.33
CA ILE A 160 -4.76 6.40 16.29
C ILE A 160 -4.81 7.90 16.49
N LYS A 161 -5.06 8.32 17.73
CA LYS A 161 -5.14 9.73 18.12
C LYS A 161 -3.74 10.32 18.28
N VAL A 162 -3.63 11.62 18.07
CA VAL A 162 -2.43 12.40 18.37
C VAL A 162 -2.67 13.14 19.68
N ALA A 163 -1.67 13.12 20.56
CA ALA A 163 -1.74 13.82 21.83
C ALA A 163 -2.05 15.30 21.63
N ARG A 164 -2.87 15.88 22.51
CA ARG A 164 -3.30 17.28 22.41
C ARG A 164 -2.14 18.27 22.33
N SER A 165 -1.04 17.99 23.04
CA SER A 165 0.18 18.81 23.01
C SER A 165 0.79 18.95 21.61
N ASP A 166 0.53 17.98 20.74
CA ASP A 166 1.17 17.85 19.43
C ASP A 166 0.17 18.09 18.27
N ALA A 167 -1.12 18.24 18.57
CA ALA A 167 -2.17 18.47 17.58
C ALA A 167 -1.99 19.81 16.84
N ASP A 168 -1.38 20.81 17.48
CA ASP A 168 -1.08 22.12 16.88
C ASP A 168 -0.03 22.07 15.77
N PHE A 169 0.68 20.94 15.62
CA PHE A 169 1.60 20.74 14.49
C PHE A 169 0.89 20.20 13.24
N GLN A 170 -0.40 19.91 13.34
CA GLN A 170 -1.23 19.35 12.27
C GLN A 170 -2.48 20.20 12.06
N ARG A 171 -2.31 21.52 12.04
CA ARG A 171 -3.42 22.43 11.71
C ARG A 171 -3.65 22.50 10.21
N ILE A 172 -4.85 22.83 9.81
CA ILE A 172 -5.19 23.17 8.42
C ILE A 172 -6.09 24.40 8.38
N VAL A 173 -6.24 24.97 7.20
CA VAL A 173 -7.21 26.04 6.92
C VAL A 173 -8.24 25.54 5.92
N TRP A 174 -9.52 25.78 6.16
CA TRP A 174 -10.59 25.34 5.26
C TRP A 174 -11.80 26.27 5.32
N ARG A 175 -12.53 26.35 4.21
CA ARG A 175 -13.88 26.91 4.10
C ARG A 175 -14.59 26.20 2.95
N GLU A 176 -15.90 26.00 3.07
CA GLU A 176 -16.69 25.34 2.03
C GLU A 176 -17.14 26.34 0.96
N ASP A 177 -17.53 27.54 1.39
CA ASP A 177 -17.89 28.65 0.53
C ASP A 177 -16.71 29.63 0.39
N PRO A 178 -16.24 29.94 -0.83
CA PRO A 178 -15.23 30.98 -1.07
C PRO A 178 -15.63 32.39 -0.60
N ASP A 179 -16.92 32.64 -0.35
CA ASP A 179 -17.40 33.92 0.16
C ASP A 179 -17.37 33.99 1.71
N GLU A 180 -17.17 32.86 2.39
CA GLU A 180 -17.01 32.78 3.85
C GLU A 180 -15.58 33.05 4.31
N GLU A 181 -15.41 33.33 5.60
CA GLU A 181 -14.10 33.47 6.22
C GLU A 181 -13.35 32.12 6.22
N ILE A 182 -12.03 32.17 6.05
CA ILE A 182 -11.19 30.97 6.17
C ILE A 182 -11.06 30.59 7.63
N GLU A 183 -11.40 29.34 7.96
CA GLU A 183 -11.41 28.85 9.33
C GLU A 183 -10.21 27.93 9.60
N ASP A 184 -9.78 27.89 10.87
CA ASP A 184 -8.66 27.08 11.33
C ASP A 184 -9.15 25.77 11.98
N PHE A 185 -8.50 24.66 11.63
CA PHE A 185 -8.83 23.33 12.14
C PHE A 185 -7.60 22.61 12.68
N ARG A 186 -7.79 21.71 13.63
CA ARG A 186 -6.77 20.77 14.14
C ARG A 186 -7.11 19.34 13.73
N VAL A 187 -6.15 18.64 13.12
CA VAL A 187 -6.26 17.19 12.91
C VAL A 187 -5.82 16.47 14.19
N LEU A 188 -6.67 15.59 14.70
CA LEU A 188 -6.51 14.94 16.01
C LEU A 188 -6.01 13.49 15.94
N THR A 189 -5.74 13.00 14.74
CA THR A 189 -5.33 11.61 14.48
C THR A 189 -4.05 11.55 13.67
N VAL A 190 -3.34 10.43 13.73
CA VAL A 190 -2.19 10.21 12.87
C VAL A 190 -2.62 10.41 11.42
N THR A 191 -1.95 11.33 10.72
CA THR A 191 -2.34 11.71 9.37
C THR A 191 -1.34 11.22 8.32
N PHE A 192 -1.90 10.78 7.18
CA PHE A 192 -1.11 10.39 6.03
C PHE A 192 -0.38 11.61 5.46
N GLY A 193 0.91 11.44 5.14
CA GLY A 193 1.80 12.51 4.68
C GLY A 193 2.89 12.87 5.70
N THR A 194 2.71 12.53 6.99
CA THR A 194 3.78 12.64 7.99
C THR A 194 4.76 11.48 7.89
N SER A 195 6.05 11.76 8.06
CA SER A 195 7.12 10.78 7.86
C SER A 195 7.11 9.66 8.90
N SER A 196 6.58 9.91 10.09
CA SER A 196 6.43 8.93 11.17
C SER A 196 5.14 8.11 11.12
N ALA A 197 4.13 8.52 10.34
CA ALA A 197 2.81 7.88 10.34
C ALA A 197 2.85 6.37 10.09
N PRO A 198 3.62 5.84 9.10
CA PRO A 198 3.66 4.40 8.85
C PRO A 198 4.16 3.60 10.05
N TYR A 199 5.20 4.10 10.73
CA TYR A 199 5.72 3.47 11.94
C TYR A 199 4.68 3.51 13.07
N LEU A 200 4.08 4.68 13.34
CA LEU A 200 3.10 4.84 14.41
C LEU A 200 1.89 3.94 14.19
N ALA A 201 1.42 3.84 12.94
CA ALA A 201 0.28 2.99 12.56
C ALA A 201 0.54 1.51 12.86
N VAL A 202 1.62 0.96 12.28
CA VAL A 202 1.94 -0.46 12.41
C VAL A 202 2.37 -0.80 13.83
N LYS A 203 3.09 0.11 14.50
CA LYS A 203 3.47 -0.11 15.89
C LYS A 203 2.27 -0.14 16.83
N SER A 204 1.26 0.71 16.61
CA SER A 204 0.01 0.70 17.38
C SER A 204 -0.77 -0.59 17.16
N LEU A 205 -0.88 -1.02 15.90
CA LEU A 205 -1.50 -2.30 15.56
C LEU A 205 -0.79 -3.48 16.26
N HIS A 206 0.54 -3.55 16.18
CA HIS A 206 1.31 -4.58 16.89
C HIS A 206 1.20 -4.45 18.42
N GLN A 207 1.01 -3.24 18.94
CA GLN A 207 0.86 -3.00 20.38
C GLN A 207 -0.46 -3.58 20.90
N VAL A 208 -1.55 -3.56 20.11
CA VAL A 208 -2.80 -4.27 20.48
C VAL A 208 -2.53 -5.74 20.76
N ALA A 209 -1.79 -6.40 19.87
CA ALA A 209 -1.44 -7.81 20.02
C ALA A 209 -0.52 -8.07 21.23
N CYS A 210 0.24 -7.07 21.69
CA CYS A 210 1.03 -7.17 22.91
C CYS A 210 0.18 -6.97 24.18
N ASP A 211 -0.72 -5.99 24.16
CA ASP A 211 -1.48 -5.57 25.34
C ASP A 211 -2.67 -6.50 25.61
N GLU A 212 -3.34 -6.96 24.55
CA GLU A 212 -4.65 -7.63 24.62
C GLU A 212 -4.59 -9.08 24.12
N GLY A 213 -3.42 -9.54 23.68
CA GLY A 213 -3.27 -10.76 22.90
C GLY A 213 -3.30 -12.09 23.67
N SER A 214 -3.28 -12.07 24.99
CA SER A 214 -3.10 -13.27 25.82
C SER A 214 -4.18 -14.34 25.58
N THR A 215 -5.40 -13.93 25.22
CA THR A 215 -6.53 -14.83 24.94
C THR A 215 -6.81 -15.03 23.46
N TYR A 216 -5.99 -14.48 22.55
CA TYR A 216 -6.21 -14.52 21.10
C TYR A 216 -4.95 -14.97 20.34
N PRO A 217 -4.45 -16.20 20.59
CA PRO A 217 -3.15 -16.64 20.09
C PRO A 217 -3.06 -16.64 18.56
N LEU A 218 -4.13 -17.02 17.85
CA LEU A 218 -4.12 -17.06 16.38
C LEU A 218 -4.12 -15.65 15.79
N ALA A 219 -4.83 -14.71 16.41
CA ALA A 219 -4.84 -13.33 15.97
C ALA A 219 -3.51 -12.62 16.25
N VAL A 220 -2.86 -12.88 17.40
CA VAL A 220 -1.56 -12.25 17.75
C VAL A 220 -0.48 -12.52 16.73
N GLU A 221 -0.38 -13.76 16.25
CA GLU A 221 0.59 -14.12 15.21
C GLU A 221 0.30 -13.37 13.91
N ARG A 222 -0.95 -13.44 13.45
CA ARG A 222 -1.41 -12.84 12.19
C ARG A 222 -1.31 -11.32 12.18
N VAL A 223 -1.58 -10.66 13.30
CA VAL A 223 -1.41 -9.21 13.42
C VAL A 223 0.04 -8.77 13.14
N LYS A 224 1.02 -9.63 13.46
CA LYS A 224 2.45 -9.32 13.27
C LYS A 224 2.97 -9.72 11.89
N SER A 225 2.37 -10.74 11.26
CA SER A 225 2.88 -11.31 10.00
C SER A 225 2.03 -10.99 8.78
N ASP A 226 0.73 -10.83 8.91
CA ASP A 226 -0.21 -10.95 7.78
C ASP A 226 -0.77 -9.59 7.32
N PHE A 227 -0.43 -8.51 8.01
CA PHE A 227 -0.78 -7.16 7.57
C PHE A 227 0.27 -6.54 6.67
N TYR A 228 -0.19 -6.04 5.52
CA TYR A 228 0.49 -5.01 4.76
C TYR A 228 -0.26 -3.69 4.98
N MET A 229 0.20 -2.89 5.92
CA MET A 229 -0.51 -1.66 6.33
C MET A 229 -1.94 -1.96 6.81
N ASP A 230 -2.95 -1.44 6.11
CA ASP A 230 -4.37 -1.64 6.39
C ASP A 230 -4.92 -2.95 5.81
N ASP A 231 -4.20 -3.61 4.91
CA ASP A 231 -4.65 -4.84 4.24
C ASP A 231 -4.20 -6.09 5.03
N LEU A 232 -5.16 -6.89 5.52
CA LEU A 232 -4.95 -8.22 6.12
C LEU A 232 -4.96 -9.28 5.03
N MET A 233 -3.96 -10.15 5.02
CA MET A 233 -3.82 -11.27 4.08
C MET A 233 -3.46 -12.55 4.82
N THR A 234 -4.46 -13.33 5.21
CA THR A 234 -4.28 -14.52 6.05
C THR A 234 -4.99 -15.75 5.48
N GLY A 235 -4.88 -16.89 6.14
CA GLY A 235 -5.58 -18.10 5.76
C GLY A 235 -5.39 -19.24 6.75
N CYS A 236 -5.93 -20.39 6.38
CA CYS A 236 -5.90 -21.63 7.14
C CYS A 236 -6.24 -22.83 6.25
N GLU A 237 -6.27 -24.02 6.87
CA GLU A 237 -6.57 -25.28 6.19
C GLU A 237 -8.02 -25.74 6.35
N SER A 238 -8.74 -25.23 7.36
CA SER A 238 -10.09 -25.69 7.70
C SER A 238 -11.09 -24.55 7.89
N GLU A 239 -12.36 -24.83 7.61
CA GLU A 239 -13.47 -23.88 7.80
C GLU A 239 -13.70 -23.54 9.28
N THR A 240 -13.40 -24.48 10.18
CA THR A 240 -13.47 -24.25 11.64
C THR A 240 -12.45 -23.20 12.06
N GLU A 241 -11.21 -23.28 11.57
CA GLU A 241 -10.19 -22.28 11.84
C GLU A 241 -10.57 -20.90 11.27
N VAL A 242 -11.24 -20.83 10.12
CA VAL A 242 -11.74 -19.55 9.58
C VAL A 242 -12.61 -18.83 10.60
N LYS A 243 -13.53 -19.54 11.26
CA LYS A 243 -14.43 -18.96 12.27
C LYS A 243 -13.66 -18.44 13.48
N ILE A 244 -12.65 -19.19 13.94
CA ILE A 244 -11.81 -18.80 15.07
C ILE A 244 -10.98 -17.57 14.69
N ILE A 245 -10.28 -17.60 13.55
CA ILE A 245 -9.47 -16.48 13.04
C ILE A 245 -10.33 -15.23 12.92
N TYR A 246 -11.49 -15.33 12.28
CA TYR A 246 -12.40 -14.20 12.13
C TYR A 246 -12.83 -13.63 13.49
N SER A 247 -13.24 -14.49 14.43
CA SER A 247 -13.68 -14.09 15.77
C SER A 247 -12.55 -13.44 16.58
N GLU A 248 -11.39 -14.09 16.67
CA GLU A 248 -10.23 -13.60 17.41
C GLU A 248 -9.70 -12.29 16.82
N MET A 249 -9.58 -12.19 15.48
CA MET A 249 -9.08 -10.99 14.81
C MET A 249 -9.98 -9.78 15.08
N ASN A 250 -11.29 -9.93 14.91
CA ASN A 250 -12.21 -8.83 15.19
C ASN A 250 -12.18 -8.47 16.69
N SER A 251 -12.24 -9.47 17.58
CA SER A 251 -12.27 -9.24 19.03
C SER A 251 -11.00 -8.56 19.54
N LEU A 252 -9.82 -9.02 19.08
CA LEU A 252 -8.53 -8.45 19.45
C LEU A 252 -8.40 -7.01 18.94
N LEU A 253 -8.64 -6.78 17.64
CA LEU A 253 -8.43 -5.48 17.02
C LEU A 253 -9.44 -4.43 17.46
N GLU A 254 -10.67 -4.84 17.79
CA GLU A 254 -11.70 -3.99 18.39
C GLU A 254 -11.25 -3.36 19.71
N LYS A 255 -10.43 -4.07 20.52
CA LYS A 255 -9.83 -3.49 21.74
C LYS A 255 -8.96 -2.27 21.48
N GLY A 256 -8.33 -2.20 20.31
CA GLY A 256 -7.51 -1.06 19.87
C GLY A 256 -8.26 -0.03 19.03
N GLY A 257 -9.58 -0.21 18.81
CA GLY A 257 -10.38 0.59 17.88
C GLY A 257 -10.12 0.29 16.40
N PHE A 258 -9.40 -0.78 16.06
CA PHE A 258 -9.14 -1.17 14.68
C PHE A 258 -10.24 -2.09 14.17
N GLN A 259 -11.24 -1.51 13.51
CA GLN A 259 -12.32 -2.30 12.91
C GLN A 259 -11.89 -2.88 11.56
N LEU A 260 -12.11 -4.19 11.36
CA LEU A 260 -11.96 -4.85 10.07
C LEU A 260 -13.24 -4.75 9.23
N GLN A 261 -13.09 -4.58 7.94
CA GLN A 261 -14.18 -4.50 6.95
C GLN A 261 -13.79 -5.24 5.67
N LYS A 262 -14.74 -5.36 4.74
CA LYS A 262 -14.47 -5.81 3.36
C LYS A 262 -13.84 -7.18 3.29
N TRP A 263 -14.34 -8.08 4.14
CA TRP A 263 -13.89 -9.46 4.16
C TRP A 263 -14.09 -10.12 2.80
N THR A 264 -13.10 -10.88 2.35
CA THR A 264 -13.13 -11.68 1.13
C THR A 264 -12.39 -13.00 1.34
N SER A 265 -12.77 -14.03 0.60
CA SER A 265 -12.22 -15.39 0.71
C SER A 265 -12.39 -16.13 -0.60
N ASN A 266 -11.54 -17.11 -0.91
CA ASN A 266 -11.81 -18.05 -2.02
C ASN A 266 -13.01 -18.98 -1.73
N ARG A 267 -13.58 -18.98 -0.52
CA ARG A 267 -14.78 -19.74 -0.14
C ARG A 267 -15.88 -18.80 0.36
N MET A 268 -16.73 -18.33 -0.56
CA MET A 268 -17.77 -17.33 -0.25
C MET A 268 -18.85 -17.81 0.72
N SER A 269 -19.23 -19.08 0.64
CA SER A 269 -20.21 -19.69 1.55
C SER A 269 -19.82 -19.55 3.03
N LEU A 270 -18.51 -19.49 3.33
CA LEU A 270 -18.01 -19.27 4.68
C LEU A 270 -18.27 -17.86 5.18
N LEU A 271 -18.10 -16.86 4.32
CA LEU A 271 -18.35 -15.47 4.68
C LEU A 271 -19.84 -15.20 4.89
N GLU A 272 -20.70 -15.83 4.09
CA GLU A 272 -22.16 -15.78 4.28
C GLU A 272 -22.55 -16.39 5.62
N THR A 273 -22.03 -17.57 5.95
CA THR A 273 -22.22 -18.21 7.26
C THR A 273 -21.72 -17.32 8.42
N LEU A 274 -20.57 -16.65 8.26
CA LEU A 274 -20.04 -15.72 9.26
C LEU A 274 -20.92 -14.49 9.43
N LYS A 275 -21.50 -13.97 8.34
CA LYS A 275 -22.43 -12.83 8.38
C LYS A 275 -23.70 -13.18 9.15
N GLU A 276 -24.30 -14.33 8.85
CA GLU A 276 -25.49 -14.82 9.54
C GLU A 276 -25.22 -15.06 11.03
N SER A 277 -24.11 -15.72 11.36
CA SER A 277 -23.78 -16.08 12.74
C SER A 277 -23.36 -14.90 13.63
N SER A 278 -22.77 -13.85 13.04
CA SER A 278 -22.24 -12.72 13.82
C SER A 278 -23.28 -11.65 14.12
N GLY A 279 -24.41 -11.62 13.40
CA GLY A 279 -25.44 -10.58 13.55
C GLY A 279 -24.95 -9.15 13.24
N ARG A 280 -23.70 -8.99 12.76
CA ARG A 280 -23.12 -7.71 12.35
C ARG A 280 -23.37 -7.50 10.86
N ASP A 281 -23.53 -6.24 10.43
CA ASP A 281 -23.53 -5.94 9.01
C ASP A 281 -22.10 -6.05 8.46
N LEU A 282 -21.73 -7.29 8.09
CA LEU A 282 -20.45 -7.52 7.45
C LEU A 282 -20.48 -7.00 6.03
N GLU A 283 -19.62 -6.02 5.77
CA GLU A 283 -19.27 -5.61 4.42
C GLU A 283 -18.40 -6.72 3.80
N ILE A 284 -18.98 -7.45 2.84
CA ILE A 284 -18.31 -8.50 2.08
C ILE A 284 -18.01 -7.96 0.69
N LYS A 285 -16.76 -8.10 0.23
CA LYS A 285 -16.43 -7.82 -1.18
C LYS A 285 -16.92 -9.00 -2.03
N THR A 286 -17.96 -8.79 -2.82
CA THR A 286 -18.53 -9.81 -3.73
C THR A 286 -17.95 -9.75 -5.14
N ASP A 287 -17.02 -8.82 -5.43
CA ASP A 287 -16.39 -8.66 -6.73
C ASP A 287 -15.62 -9.93 -7.14
N LYS A 288 -15.94 -10.51 -8.31
CA LYS A 288 -15.26 -11.73 -8.82
C LYS A 288 -13.75 -11.54 -8.99
N VAL A 289 -13.35 -10.31 -9.29
CA VAL A 289 -11.96 -9.90 -9.51
C VAL A 289 -11.65 -8.80 -8.52
N THR A 290 -10.64 -9.01 -7.67
CA THR A 290 -10.24 -8.05 -6.63
C THR A 290 -8.77 -7.70 -6.79
N LYS A 291 -8.43 -6.41 -6.73
CA LYS A 291 -7.04 -5.98 -6.59
C LYS A 291 -6.60 -6.13 -5.14
N ILE A 292 -5.63 -7.00 -4.91
CA ILE A 292 -5.02 -7.26 -3.61
C ILE A 292 -3.55 -6.90 -3.71
N LEU A 293 -3.13 -5.89 -2.94
CA LEU A 293 -1.72 -5.47 -2.87
C LEU A 293 -1.09 -5.15 -4.24
N GLY A 294 -1.91 -4.67 -5.18
CA GLY A 294 -1.54 -4.35 -6.55
C GLY A 294 -1.62 -5.52 -7.54
N LEU A 295 -1.82 -6.76 -7.06
CA LEU A 295 -2.09 -7.94 -7.89
C LEU A 295 -3.58 -8.09 -8.17
N THR A 296 -3.95 -8.62 -9.33
CA THR A 296 -5.34 -8.96 -9.64
C THR A 296 -5.58 -10.42 -9.25
N TRP A 297 -6.55 -10.66 -8.37
CA TRP A 297 -6.93 -12.00 -7.93
C TRP A 297 -8.37 -12.31 -8.35
N ILE A 298 -8.54 -13.40 -9.09
CA ILE A 298 -9.81 -13.97 -9.50
C ILE A 298 -10.22 -14.97 -8.42
N ARG A 299 -11.16 -14.55 -7.58
CA ARG A 299 -11.56 -15.31 -6.38
C ARG A 299 -12.20 -16.66 -6.73
N ASN A 300 -13.01 -16.72 -7.79
CA ASN A 300 -13.81 -17.90 -8.11
C ASN A 300 -12.96 -19.08 -8.59
N THR A 301 -11.89 -18.81 -9.36
CA THR A 301 -10.93 -19.82 -9.80
C THR A 301 -9.72 -19.91 -8.87
N ASP A 302 -9.61 -18.97 -7.93
CA ASP A 302 -8.49 -18.83 -6.99
C ASP A 302 -7.12 -18.66 -7.67
N GLU A 303 -7.09 -17.76 -8.66
CA GLU A 303 -5.94 -17.51 -9.53
C GLU A 303 -5.56 -16.03 -9.56
N PHE A 304 -4.28 -15.76 -9.79
CA PHE A 304 -3.80 -14.44 -10.12
C PHE A 304 -3.89 -14.21 -11.63
N ASP A 305 -4.27 -12.99 -12.00
CA ASP A 305 -4.43 -12.53 -13.37
C ASP A 305 -3.50 -11.34 -13.65
N TYR A 306 -3.02 -11.26 -14.90
CA TYR A 306 -2.17 -10.19 -15.39
C TYR A 306 -2.80 -9.48 -16.59
N SER A 307 -3.92 -8.80 -16.37
CA SER A 307 -4.47 -7.88 -17.37
C SER A 307 -3.66 -6.57 -17.44
N VAL A 308 -2.84 -6.42 -18.48
CA VAL A 308 -2.14 -5.16 -18.79
C VAL A 308 -3.00 -4.34 -19.77
N LYS A 309 -3.65 -3.29 -19.27
CA LYS A 309 -4.36 -2.33 -20.14
C LYS A 309 -3.36 -1.35 -20.77
N MET A 310 -2.92 -1.65 -21.99
CA MET A 310 -2.09 -0.74 -22.78
C MET A 310 -2.94 0.43 -23.29
N SER A 311 -2.38 1.65 -23.22
CA SER A 311 -3.02 2.83 -23.82
C SER A 311 -2.99 2.68 -25.35
N PRO A 312 -3.97 3.19 -26.13
CA PRO A 312 -3.92 3.11 -27.59
C PRO A 312 -2.56 3.56 -28.17
N PRO A 313 -2.08 2.98 -29.28
CA PRO A 313 -0.80 3.37 -29.87
C PRO A 313 -0.75 4.87 -30.09
N ALA A 314 0.32 5.52 -29.63
CA ALA A 314 0.48 6.95 -29.84
C ALA A 314 0.73 7.22 -31.34
N ALA A 315 0.35 8.40 -31.81
CA ALA A 315 0.70 8.85 -33.17
C ALA A 315 2.21 8.87 -33.39
N THR A 316 2.96 9.23 -32.34
CA THR A 316 4.42 9.18 -32.29
C THR A 316 4.83 8.52 -30.98
N GLU A 317 5.59 7.44 -31.07
CA GLU A 317 6.17 6.79 -29.89
C GLU A 317 7.51 7.45 -29.58
N THR A 318 7.70 7.82 -28.32
CA THR A 318 8.91 8.47 -27.83
C THR A 318 9.52 7.64 -26.70
N LYS A 319 10.79 7.89 -26.38
CA LYS A 319 11.44 7.26 -25.22
C LYS A 319 10.63 7.47 -23.92
N ARG A 320 10.03 8.65 -23.74
CA ARG A 320 9.19 8.99 -22.59
C ARG A 320 7.91 8.14 -22.55
N THR A 321 7.19 7.99 -23.66
CA THR A 321 5.94 7.22 -23.69
C THR A 321 6.23 5.75 -23.39
N VAL A 322 7.25 5.18 -24.02
CA VAL A 322 7.65 3.79 -23.80
C VAL A 322 8.01 3.50 -22.34
N ILE A 323 8.88 4.31 -21.74
CA ILE A 323 9.28 4.13 -20.34
C ILE A 323 8.08 4.30 -19.40
N SER A 324 7.20 5.25 -19.69
CA SER A 324 5.97 5.44 -18.92
C SER A 324 5.04 4.24 -19.00
N GLU A 325 4.94 3.55 -20.14
CA GLU A 325 4.13 2.34 -20.28
C GLU A 325 4.76 1.15 -19.55
N ILE A 326 6.07 0.92 -19.73
CA ILE A 326 6.80 -0.15 -19.05
C ILE A 326 6.71 0.00 -17.52
N SER A 327 6.74 1.23 -17.01
CA SER A 327 6.64 1.51 -15.57
C SER A 327 5.29 1.14 -14.95
N ARG A 328 4.26 0.87 -15.78
CA ARG A 328 2.94 0.39 -15.30
C ARG A 328 2.93 -1.11 -15.03
N LEU A 329 3.91 -1.85 -15.54
CA LEU A 329 4.03 -3.29 -15.29
C LEU A 329 4.40 -3.51 -13.82
N TYR A 330 3.50 -4.15 -13.08
CA TYR A 330 3.66 -4.43 -11.66
C TYR A 330 3.76 -5.93 -11.43
N ASP A 331 4.93 -6.40 -11.02
CA ASP A 331 5.22 -7.82 -10.81
C ASP A 331 6.10 -8.03 -9.57
N PRO A 332 5.53 -7.95 -8.36
CA PRO A 332 6.30 -7.95 -7.12
C PRO A 332 7.03 -9.28 -6.85
N LEU A 333 6.53 -10.38 -7.42
CA LEU A 333 7.04 -11.75 -7.24
C LEU A 333 7.79 -12.26 -8.47
N GLY A 334 7.79 -11.55 -9.60
CA GLY A 334 8.47 -12.01 -10.81
C GLY A 334 7.74 -13.09 -11.58
N TRP A 335 6.41 -13.22 -11.46
CA TRP A 335 5.66 -14.27 -12.16
C TRP A 335 5.59 -14.04 -13.67
N ILE A 336 5.69 -12.78 -14.12
CA ILE A 336 5.83 -12.40 -15.52
C ILE A 336 7.25 -11.91 -15.82
N ALA A 337 8.24 -12.41 -15.08
CA ALA A 337 9.66 -12.08 -15.24
C ALA A 337 10.16 -12.10 -16.70
N PRO A 338 9.76 -13.03 -17.60
CA PRO A 338 10.12 -13.00 -19.01
C PRO A 338 9.63 -11.74 -19.75
N CYS A 339 8.43 -11.26 -19.41
CA CYS A 339 7.87 -10.03 -19.97
C CYS A 339 8.60 -8.79 -19.42
N ILE A 340 8.91 -8.78 -18.13
CA ILE A 340 9.61 -7.68 -17.46
C ILE A 340 11.08 -7.56 -17.92
N ILE A 341 11.79 -8.67 -18.13
CA ILE A 341 13.18 -8.59 -18.56
C ILE A 341 13.28 -8.08 -20.00
N THR A 342 12.35 -8.49 -20.86
CA THR A 342 12.30 -8.02 -22.26
C THR A 342 12.14 -6.51 -22.34
N SER A 343 11.26 -5.91 -21.52
CA SER A 343 11.15 -4.44 -21.45
C SER A 343 12.37 -3.76 -20.86
N LYS A 344 13.00 -4.33 -19.83
CA LYS A 344 14.26 -3.78 -19.27
C LYS A 344 15.40 -3.80 -20.30
N VAL A 345 15.50 -4.86 -21.11
CA VAL A 345 16.46 -4.94 -22.23
C VAL A 345 16.14 -3.86 -23.27
N PHE A 346 14.86 -3.68 -23.61
CA PHE A 346 14.44 -2.61 -24.53
C PHE A 346 14.81 -1.21 -24.01
N ILE A 347 14.63 -0.94 -22.71
CA ILE A 347 15.08 0.30 -22.08
C ILE A 347 16.59 0.48 -22.26
N GLN A 348 17.40 -0.56 -22.06
CA GLN A 348 18.84 -0.49 -22.29
C GLN A 348 19.17 -0.11 -23.75
N LYS A 349 18.47 -0.68 -24.73
CA LYS A 349 18.61 -0.32 -26.15
C LYS A 349 18.26 1.15 -26.42
N LEU A 350 17.19 1.67 -25.81
CA LEU A 350 16.82 3.09 -25.92
C LEU A 350 17.93 4.01 -25.39
N TRP A 351 18.59 3.63 -24.29
CA TRP A 351 19.73 4.40 -23.76
C TRP A 351 20.94 4.35 -24.70
N ILE A 352 21.28 3.17 -25.23
CA ILE A 352 22.41 3.00 -26.15
C ILE A 352 22.18 3.77 -27.46
N SER A 353 20.93 3.90 -27.91
CA SER A 353 20.59 4.62 -29.14
C SER A 353 20.85 6.14 -29.09
N GLY A 354 21.03 6.70 -27.89
CA GLY A 354 21.32 8.13 -27.72
C GLY A 354 20.15 9.09 -27.96
N ILE A 355 18.94 8.59 -28.23
CA ILE A 355 17.75 9.44 -28.45
C ILE A 355 17.33 10.21 -27.18
N GLY A 356 16.84 11.43 -27.39
CA GLY A 356 16.22 12.28 -26.38
C GLY A 356 14.92 11.71 -25.83
N TRP A 357 14.35 12.39 -24.83
CA TRP A 357 13.13 11.92 -24.16
C TRP A 357 11.90 11.96 -25.07
N ASP A 358 11.80 13.01 -25.88
CA ASP A 358 10.63 13.33 -26.70
C ASP A 358 10.90 13.13 -28.19
N ASP A 359 12.07 12.56 -28.54
CA ASP A 359 12.42 12.18 -29.90
C ASP A 359 11.65 10.92 -30.32
N GLU A 360 11.30 10.85 -31.61
CA GLU A 360 10.65 9.68 -32.19
C GLU A 360 11.58 8.45 -32.18
N LEU A 361 11.02 7.28 -31.91
CA LEU A 361 11.79 6.03 -31.96
C LEU A 361 12.28 5.74 -33.40
N PRO A 362 13.57 5.37 -33.56
CA PRO A 362 14.09 4.85 -34.82
C PRO A 362 13.24 3.66 -35.34
N PRO A 363 13.09 3.47 -36.67
CA PRO A 363 12.17 2.48 -37.25
C PRO A 363 12.35 1.05 -36.72
N ASN A 364 13.59 0.65 -36.46
CA ASN A 364 13.91 -0.66 -35.89
C ASN A 364 13.41 -0.82 -34.45
N LEU A 365 13.63 0.19 -33.60
CA LEU A 365 13.18 0.19 -32.21
C LEU A 365 11.66 0.34 -32.11
N LEU A 366 11.05 1.14 -33.00
CA LEU A 366 9.60 1.27 -33.08
C LEU A 366 8.93 -0.07 -33.42
N LYS A 367 9.47 -0.82 -34.40
CA LYS A 367 8.97 -2.14 -34.76
C LYS A 367 9.08 -3.13 -33.60
N GLU A 368 10.24 -3.15 -32.92
CA GLU A 368 10.47 -4.01 -31.75
C GLU A 368 9.52 -3.66 -30.59
N TRP A 369 9.32 -2.36 -30.32
CA TRP A 369 8.38 -1.89 -29.29
C TRP A 369 6.94 -2.31 -29.59
N ARG A 370 6.47 -2.09 -30.82
CA ARG A 370 5.10 -2.45 -31.22
C ARG A 370 4.85 -3.96 -31.12
N TYR A 371 5.86 -4.77 -31.50
CA TYR A 371 5.79 -6.22 -31.33
C TYR A 371 5.73 -6.64 -29.86
N TYR A 372 6.63 -6.12 -29.02
CA TYR A 372 6.60 -6.40 -27.58
C TYR A 372 5.24 -6.05 -26.96
N ARG A 373 4.70 -4.89 -27.35
CA ARG A 373 3.40 -4.43 -26.89
C ARG A 373 2.25 -5.35 -27.32
N SER A 374 2.22 -5.86 -28.55
CA SER A 374 1.19 -6.82 -28.97
C SER A 374 1.30 -8.15 -28.24
N GLU A 375 2.51 -8.58 -27.88
CA GLU A 375 2.69 -9.80 -27.08
C GLU A 375 2.21 -9.61 -25.63
N LEU A 376 2.38 -8.42 -25.04
CA LEU A 376 1.89 -8.13 -23.69
C LEU A 376 0.36 -8.24 -23.57
N GLU A 377 -0.38 -7.96 -24.64
CA GLU A 377 -1.85 -8.07 -24.64
C GLU A 377 -2.32 -9.52 -24.43
N LYS A 378 -1.47 -10.51 -24.75
CA LYS A 378 -1.73 -11.94 -24.54
C LYS A 378 -1.59 -12.38 -23.07
N LEU A 379 -1.07 -11.53 -22.18
CA LEU A 379 -0.95 -11.85 -20.75
C LEU A 379 -2.29 -12.05 -20.05
N VAL A 380 -3.39 -11.61 -20.67
CA VAL A 380 -4.75 -11.87 -20.18
C VAL A 380 -5.08 -13.38 -20.13
N ASP A 381 -4.41 -14.20 -20.94
CA ASP A 381 -4.60 -15.65 -20.96
C ASP A 381 -3.69 -16.37 -19.94
N PHE A 382 -2.80 -15.64 -19.26
CA PHE A 382 -1.91 -16.19 -18.25
C PHE A 382 -2.55 -16.12 -16.86
N HIS A 383 -2.86 -17.29 -16.32
CA HIS A 383 -3.38 -17.44 -14.96
C HIS A 383 -2.41 -18.24 -14.10
N LEU A 384 -2.20 -17.79 -12.86
CA LEU A 384 -1.35 -18.47 -11.89
C LEU A 384 -2.18 -18.87 -10.67
N PRO A 385 -2.28 -20.16 -10.32
CA PRO A 385 -2.94 -20.58 -9.09
C PRO A 385 -2.37 -19.86 -7.87
N ARG A 386 -3.27 -19.27 -7.06
CA ARG A 386 -2.87 -18.63 -5.80
C ARG A 386 -2.27 -19.69 -4.89
N CYS A 387 -3.05 -20.73 -4.59
CA CYS A 387 -2.64 -21.74 -3.64
C CYS A 387 -1.56 -22.65 -4.22
N MET A 388 -0.51 -22.88 -3.43
CA MET A 388 0.58 -23.81 -3.75
C MET A 388 0.47 -25.14 -3.02
N SER A 389 -0.49 -25.26 -2.09
CA SER A 389 -0.64 -26.40 -1.19
C SER A 389 -2.07 -26.93 -1.23
N LYS A 390 -2.25 -28.24 -1.11
CA LYS A 390 -3.58 -28.84 -0.86
C LYS A 390 -3.83 -29.06 0.63
N GLY A 391 -3.04 -28.44 1.50
CA GLY A 391 -3.10 -28.57 2.95
C GLY A 391 -2.68 -29.97 3.39
N LYS A 392 -3.52 -30.62 4.20
CA LYS A 392 -3.25 -31.95 4.80
C LYS A 392 -3.00 -33.09 3.81
N GLU A 393 -3.33 -32.89 2.53
CA GLU A 393 -3.05 -33.86 1.48
C GLU A 393 -1.60 -33.82 0.98
N ASP A 394 -0.82 -32.81 1.35
CA ASP A 394 0.57 -32.68 0.93
C ASP A 394 1.49 -33.49 1.85
N ILE A 395 2.25 -34.43 1.29
CA ILE A 395 3.22 -35.26 2.03
C ILE A 395 4.58 -34.55 2.10
N THR A 396 5.03 -34.01 0.98
CA THR A 396 6.36 -33.38 0.88
C THR A 396 6.29 -32.09 0.09
N MET A 397 6.97 -31.07 0.60
CA MET A 397 7.19 -29.79 -0.08
C MET A 397 8.69 -29.53 -0.19
N GLU A 398 9.15 -29.27 -1.42
CA GLU A 398 10.54 -29.03 -1.74
C GLU A 398 10.68 -27.68 -2.44
N LEU A 399 11.75 -26.95 -2.12
CA LEU A 399 12.11 -25.72 -2.82
C LEU A 399 13.21 -26.03 -3.84
N HIS A 400 12.94 -25.73 -5.10
CA HIS A 400 13.87 -25.95 -6.20
C HIS A 400 14.26 -24.59 -6.79
N GLY A 401 15.52 -24.21 -6.59
CA GLY A 401 16.10 -22.98 -7.12
C GLY A 401 16.87 -23.24 -8.41
N PHE A 402 16.59 -22.46 -9.44
CA PHE A 402 17.33 -22.47 -10.70
C PHE A 402 17.88 -21.09 -10.98
N SER A 403 19.02 -21.03 -11.67
CA SER A 403 19.64 -19.78 -12.07
C SER A 403 20.30 -19.96 -13.43
N ASP A 404 20.15 -18.96 -14.30
CA ASP A 404 20.68 -18.99 -15.66
C ASP A 404 21.11 -17.58 -16.09
N ALA A 405 22.05 -17.52 -17.04
CA ALA A 405 22.55 -16.26 -17.57
C ALA A 405 22.90 -16.32 -19.06
N SER A 406 22.79 -15.16 -19.69
CA SER A 406 23.19 -14.91 -21.06
C SER A 406 23.94 -13.58 -21.14
N ASN A 407 24.45 -13.27 -22.34
CA ASN A 407 25.03 -11.94 -22.61
C ASN A 407 24.01 -10.79 -22.55
N THR A 408 22.71 -11.10 -22.50
CA THR A 408 21.62 -10.11 -22.50
C THR A 408 21.07 -9.88 -21.10
N ALA A 409 20.87 -10.96 -20.34
CA ALA A 409 20.23 -10.93 -19.03
C ALA A 409 20.58 -12.18 -18.22
N TYR A 410 20.35 -12.09 -16.92
CA TYR A 410 20.48 -13.21 -15.99
C TYR A 410 19.30 -13.25 -15.02
N ALA A 411 18.98 -14.44 -14.55
CA ALA A 411 17.77 -14.70 -13.78
C ALA A 411 17.97 -15.79 -12.73
N ALA A 412 17.19 -15.71 -11.67
CA ALA A 412 17.02 -16.79 -10.71
C ALA A 412 15.53 -16.99 -10.42
N VAL A 413 15.13 -18.23 -10.24
CA VAL A 413 13.74 -18.63 -10.04
C VAL A 413 13.65 -19.71 -8.97
N VAL A 414 12.59 -19.66 -8.16
CA VAL A 414 12.31 -20.66 -7.13
C VAL A 414 10.93 -21.26 -7.39
N TYR A 415 10.90 -22.58 -7.48
CA TYR A 415 9.68 -23.39 -7.58
C TYR A 415 9.42 -24.12 -6.26
N CYS A 416 8.14 -24.26 -5.91
CA CYS A 416 7.70 -25.22 -4.91
C CYS A 416 7.28 -26.50 -5.65
N ARG A 417 7.90 -27.63 -5.31
CA ARG A 417 7.44 -28.95 -5.74
C ARG A 417 6.68 -29.59 -4.58
N VAL A 418 5.45 -30.00 -4.84
CA VAL A 418 4.55 -30.61 -3.85
C VAL A 418 4.19 -32.01 -4.29
N VAL A 419 4.32 -32.98 -3.39
CA VAL A 419 3.90 -34.36 -3.60
C VAL A 419 2.72 -34.65 -2.70
N SER A 420 1.58 -35.02 -3.31
CA SER A 420 0.36 -35.36 -2.57
C SER A 420 0.40 -36.76 -1.97
N ALA A 421 -0.57 -37.05 -1.09
CA ALA A 421 -0.85 -38.38 -0.56
C ALA A 421 -1.13 -39.44 -1.63
N THR A 422 -1.63 -39.00 -2.79
CA THR A 422 -1.89 -39.83 -3.96
C THR A 422 -0.68 -39.95 -4.91
N SER A 423 0.51 -39.52 -4.45
CA SER A 423 1.75 -39.48 -5.25
C SER A 423 1.68 -38.59 -6.50
N GLN A 424 0.72 -37.66 -6.57
CA GLN A 424 0.68 -36.65 -7.63
C GLN A 424 1.71 -35.56 -7.34
N VAL A 425 2.45 -35.17 -8.36
CA VAL A 425 3.48 -34.13 -8.26
C VAL A 425 2.95 -32.86 -8.92
N HIS A 426 2.95 -31.77 -8.16
CA HIS A 426 2.64 -30.44 -8.65
C HIS A 426 3.87 -29.53 -8.50
N SER A 427 4.04 -28.58 -9.42
CA SER A 427 5.09 -27.59 -9.34
C SER A 427 4.50 -26.19 -9.49
N HIS A 428 4.90 -25.28 -8.61
CA HIS A 428 4.37 -23.92 -8.55
C HIS A 428 5.51 -22.93 -8.55
N LEU A 429 5.45 -21.93 -9.44
CA LEU A 429 6.38 -20.81 -9.39
C LEU A 429 6.12 -19.99 -8.12
N ILE A 430 7.12 -19.89 -7.24
CA ILE A 430 7.04 -19.04 -6.04
C ILE A 430 7.43 -17.62 -6.42
N THR A 431 8.63 -17.44 -6.96
CA THR A 431 9.20 -16.13 -7.26
C THR A 431 10.29 -16.24 -8.33
N ALA A 432 10.50 -15.16 -9.08
CA ALA A 432 11.65 -15.00 -9.95
C ALA A 432 12.24 -13.58 -9.82
N LYS A 433 13.54 -13.47 -10.09
CA LYS A 433 14.24 -12.19 -10.20
C LYS A 433 15.02 -12.18 -11.49
N THR A 434 14.98 -11.05 -12.19
CA THR A 434 15.70 -10.85 -13.46
C THR A 434 16.45 -9.54 -13.47
N LYS A 435 17.60 -9.53 -14.14
CA LYS A 435 18.41 -8.34 -14.33
C LYS A 435 19.08 -8.35 -15.69
N VAL A 436 19.16 -7.17 -16.30
CA VAL A 436 19.83 -6.98 -17.59
C VAL A 436 21.33 -7.11 -17.37
N ALA A 437 22.01 -7.82 -18.27
CA ALA A 437 23.45 -7.94 -18.23
C ALA A 437 24.08 -6.55 -18.46
N PRO A 438 25.20 -6.23 -17.79
CA PRO A 438 25.88 -4.96 -18.00
C PRO A 438 26.35 -4.80 -19.45
N VAL A 439 26.29 -3.56 -19.97
CA VAL A 439 26.77 -3.23 -21.33
C VAL A 439 28.25 -3.58 -21.48
N LYS A 440 29.04 -3.34 -20.43
CA LYS A 440 30.40 -3.85 -20.36
C LYS A 440 30.34 -5.35 -20.10
N GLN A 441 30.69 -6.14 -21.11
CA GLN A 441 30.58 -7.59 -21.05
C GLN A 441 31.30 -8.19 -19.84
N ILE A 442 30.60 -9.14 -19.22
CA ILE A 442 31.08 -10.00 -18.14
C ILE A 442 30.91 -11.43 -18.64
N SER A 443 31.80 -12.35 -18.25
CA SER A 443 31.69 -13.74 -18.65
C SER A 443 30.38 -14.38 -18.15
N ILE A 444 29.78 -15.24 -18.97
CA ILE A 444 28.54 -15.96 -18.64
C ILE A 444 28.65 -16.70 -17.29
N PRO A 445 29.72 -17.47 -16.99
CA PRO A 445 29.84 -18.14 -15.70
C PRO A 445 29.81 -17.19 -14.50
N ARG A 446 30.32 -15.96 -14.65
CA ARG A 446 30.25 -14.95 -13.59
C ARG A 446 28.84 -14.38 -13.46
N LEU A 447 28.12 -14.21 -14.56
CA LEU A 447 26.71 -13.82 -14.52
C LEU A 447 25.83 -14.91 -13.90
N GLU A 448 26.10 -16.19 -14.17
CA GLU A 448 25.43 -17.33 -13.51
C GLU A 448 25.65 -17.28 -11.99
N LEU A 449 26.89 -17.11 -11.53
CA LEU A 449 27.20 -16.97 -10.10
C LEU A 449 26.49 -15.76 -9.47
N ILE A 450 26.45 -14.62 -10.17
CA ILE A 450 25.73 -13.43 -9.72
C ILE A 450 24.23 -13.70 -9.66
N SER A 451 23.67 -14.45 -10.62
CA SER A 451 22.25 -14.77 -10.67
C SER A 451 21.82 -15.62 -9.48
N GLY A 452 22.59 -16.66 -9.13
CA GLY A 452 22.34 -17.50 -7.96
C GLY A 452 22.39 -16.72 -6.63
N THR A 453 23.28 -15.73 -6.53
CA THR A 453 23.38 -14.87 -5.33
C THR A 453 22.37 -13.70 -5.31
N HIS A 454 21.84 -13.29 -6.46
CA HIS A 454 20.73 -12.32 -6.56
C HIS A 454 19.36 -12.92 -6.20
N GLY A 455 19.23 -14.25 -6.31
CA GLY A 455 18.00 -15.02 -6.08
C GLY A 455 17.57 -15.13 -4.62
N THR A 456 18.53 -15.09 -3.69
CA THR A 456 18.29 -14.92 -2.24
C THR A 456 17.94 -13.48 -1.88
#